data_AF-A0A5J4T9M6-F1
#
_entry.id   AF-A0A5J4T9M6-F1
#
_cell.length_a   1.000
_cell.length_b   1.000
_cell.length_c   1.000
_cell.angle_alpha   90.00
_cell.angle_beta   90.00
_cell.angle_gamma   90.00
#
_symmetry.space_group_name_H-M   'P 1'
#
loop_
_entity.id
_entity.type
_entity.pdbx_description
1 polymer ?
#
loop_
_entity_poly.entity_id
_entity_poly.type
_entity_poly.pdbx_seq_one_letter_code
_entity_poly.pdbx_strand_id
1 'polypeptide(L)'
;IAESEGTSMNSELMEEFLSEFFVPKVEETRKRLGVAANERAILLMDNLRAHCTALNLTYLAVNNIIVITPPPHATHLLQAADLGIFGPFKTHMQTLRCNHVHDSQEFLIGIALSAMRQATTAINVRAGFLAGALKEIENNKGNLVAQFVQESIEAAIKTAEDDGILLKEAPTRITNFRAPDPWGFVNYDQFMGFM
;
A
#
# COMPACT_ATOMS: atom_id res chain seq x y z
N ILE A 1 18.27 -27.45 -1.90
CA ILE A 1 17.56 -26.25 -2.37
C ILE A 1 16.10 -26.65 -2.39
N ALA A 2 15.31 -26.19 -1.42
CA ALA A 2 13.87 -26.44 -1.45
C ALA A 2 13.30 -25.56 -2.57
N GLU A 3 12.81 -26.19 -3.63
CA GLU A 3 12.00 -25.51 -4.63
C GLU A 3 10.67 -25.18 -3.97
N SER A 4 10.49 -23.95 -3.51
CA SER A 4 9.15 -23.45 -3.22
C SER A 4 8.51 -23.09 -4.56
N GLU A 5 7.41 -23.73 -4.93
CA GLU A 5 6.49 -23.16 -5.92
C GLU A 5 6.01 -21.81 -5.36
N GLY A 6 6.63 -20.72 -5.78
CA GLY A 6 6.25 -19.39 -5.35
C GLY A 6 4.86 -19.09 -5.89
N THR A 7 3.86 -18.98 -5.02
CA THR A 7 2.55 -18.46 -5.41
C THR A 7 2.62 -16.93 -5.45
N SER A 8 2.18 -16.34 -6.56
CA SER A 8 2.05 -14.89 -6.68
C SER A 8 0.69 -14.46 -6.14
N MET A 9 0.61 -13.22 -5.65
CA MET A 9 -0.68 -12.61 -5.31
C MET A 9 -1.62 -12.67 -6.52
N ASN A 10 -2.84 -13.18 -6.31
CA ASN A 10 -3.90 -13.24 -7.31
C ASN A 10 -5.17 -12.58 -6.76
N SER A 11 -6.20 -12.45 -7.59
CA SER A 11 -7.44 -11.78 -7.20
C SER A 11 -8.16 -12.50 -6.06
N GLU A 12 -8.21 -13.83 -6.08
CA GLU A 12 -8.88 -14.64 -5.05
C GLU A 12 -8.22 -14.46 -3.67
N LEU A 13 -6.89 -14.49 -3.61
CA LEU A 13 -6.14 -14.24 -2.38
C LEU A 13 -6.33 -12.81 -1.87
N MET A 14 -6.44 -11.84 -2.78
CA MET A 14 -6.73 -10.46 -2.39
C MET A 14 -8.15 -10.32 -1.85
N GLU A 15 -9.13 -10.98 -2.47
CA GLU A 15 -10.51 -11.01 -2.01
C GLU A 15 -10.60 -11.59 -0.59
N GLU A 16 -9.96 -12.74 -0.34
CA GLU A 16 -9.88 -13.36 0.98
C GLU A 16 -9.18 -12.44 1.99
N PHE A 17 -8.05 -11.82 1.60
CA PHE A 17 -7.36 -10.86 2.46
C PHE A 17 -8.27 -9.68 2.86
N LEU A 18 -9.02 -9.15 1.91
CA LEU A 18 -9.93 -8.03 2.14
C LEU A 18 -11.09 -8.41 3.07
N SER A 19 -11.73 -9.55 2.82
CA SER A 19 -12.91 -9.98 3.57
C SER A 19 -12.59 -10.51 4.96
N GLU A 20 -11.54 -11.33 5.09
CA GLU A 20 -11.24 -12.03 6.34
C GLU A 20 -10.36 -11.22 7.29
N PHE A 21 -9.55 -10.30 6.77
CA PHE A 21 -8.55 -9.60 7.58
C PHE A 21 -8.69 -8.08 7.53
N PHE A 22 -8.63 -7.47 6.34
CA PHE A 22 -8.49 -6.02 6.24
C PHE A 22 -9.75 -5.26 6.69
N VAL A 23 -10.91 -5.56 6.10
CA VAL A 23 -12.17 -4.87 6.47
C VAL A 23 -12.55 -5.13 7.93
N PRO A 24 -12.49 -6.36 8.46
CA PRO A 24 -12.70 -6.60 9.89
C PRO A 24 -11.76 -5.78 10.79
N LYS A 25 -10.50 -5.57 10.38
CA LYS A 25 -9.56 -4.74 11.14
C LYS A 25 -9.89 -3.25 11.10
N VAL A 26 -10.43 -2.75 9.99
CA VAL A 26 -10.96 -1.39 9.89
C VAL A 26 -12.14 -1.22 10.84
N GLU A 27 -13.08 -2.16 10.86
CA GLU A 27 -14.23 -2.16 11.78
C GLU A 27 -13.81 -2.17 13.26
N GLU A 28 -12.86 -3.03 13.62
CA GLU A 28 -12.29 -3.06 14.97
C GLU A 28 -11.65 -1.72 15.32
N THR A 29 -10.95 -1.09 14.38
CA THR A 29 -10.32 0.22 14.56
C THR A 29 -11.35 1.31 14.76
N ARG A 30 -12.44 1.33 13.97
CA ARG A 30 -13.55 2.28 14.15
C ARG A 30 -14.16 2.18 15.54
N LYS A 31 -14.44 0.95 16.00
CA LYS A 31 -14.94 0.68 17.36
C LYS A 31 -13.96 1.15 18.44
N ARG A 32 -12.67 0.83 18.29
CA ARG A 32 -11.61 1.22 19.24
C ARG A 32 -11.45 2.74 19.36
N LEU A 33 -11.63 3.47 18.25
CA LEU A 33 -11.54 4.93 18.22
C LEU A 33 -12.86 5.63 18.63
N GLY A 34 -13.95 4.88 18.80
CA GLY A 34 -15.26 5.44 19.14
C GLY A 34 -15.88 6.31 18.03
N VAL A 35 -15.46 6.10 16.78
CA VAL A 35 -16.02 6.79 15.61
C VAL A 35 -17.24 6.03 15.08
N ALA A 36 -17.98 6.62 14.14
CA ALA A 36 -19.11 5.95 13.52
C ALA A 36 -18.68 4.64 12.84
N ALA A 37 -19.56 3.62 12.84
CA ALA A 37 -19.27 2.33 12.19
C ALA A 37 -19.03 2.48 10.68
N ASN A 38 -19.62 3.52 10.08
CA ASN A 38 -19.39 3.89 8.69
C ASN A 38 -18.42 5.08 8.56
N GLU A 39 -17.55 5.36 9.53
CA GLU A 39 -16.57 6.46 9.41
C GLU A 39 -15.62 6.21 8.23
N ARG A 40 -15.33 7.23 7.43
CA ARG A 40 -14.57 7.05 6.19
C ARG A 40 -13.13 6.62 6.46
N ALA A 41 -12.67 5.61 5.74
CA ALA A 41 -11.29 5.15 5.76
C ALA A 41 -10.61 5.33 4.39
N ILE A 42 -9.29 5.40 4.38
CA ILE A 42 -8.48 5.50 3.16
C ILE A 42 -7.48 4.34 3.16
N LEU A 43 -7.48 3.57 2.09
CA LEU A 43 -6.49 2.55 1.78
C LEU A 43 -5.53 3.09 0.71
N LEU A 44 -4.26 3.25 1.09
CA LEU A 44 -3.17 3.52 0.15
C LEU A 44 -2.57 2.17 -0.27
N MET A 45 -2.53 1.89 -1.56
CA MET A 45 -2.08 0.60 -2.09
C MET A 45 -1.41 0.76 -3.45
N ASP A 46 -0.58 -0.19 -3.86
CA ASP A 46 -0.07 -0.24 -5.23
C ASP A 46 -1.17 -0.58 -6.24
N ASN A 47 -0.91 -0.29 -7.52
CA ASN A 47 -1.85 -0.50 -8.61
C ASN A 47 -1.77 -1.92 -9.22
N LEU A 48 -1.40 -2.93 -8.41
CA LEU A 48 -1.34 -4.31 -8.89
C LEU A 48 -2.73 -4.74 -9.39
N ARG A 49 -2.79 -5.34 -10.58
CA ARG A 49 -4.08 -5.73 -11.21
C ARG A 49 -4.94 -6.65 -10.34
N ALA A 50 -4.33 -7.52 -9.54
CA ALA A 50 -5.04 -8.37 -8.59
C ALA A 50 -5.77 -7.55 -7.51
N HIS A 51 -5.27 -6.36 -7.18
CA HIS A 51 -5.85 -5.47 -6.18
C HIS A 51 -7.00 -4.64 -6.76
N CYS A 52 -6.84 -4.13 -7.99
CA CYS A 52 -7.78 -3.19 -8.62
C CYS A 52 -8.90 -3.88 -9.43
N THR A 53 -9.36 -5.07 -9.03
CA THR A 53 -10.51 -5.71 -9.68
C THR A 53 -11.80 -4.96 -9.34
N ALA A 54 -12.78 -4.97 -10.25
CA ALA A 54 -14.07 -4.32 -10.00
C ALA A 54 -14.76 -4.84 -8.74
N LEU A 55 -14.60 -6.14 -8.44
CA LEU A 55 -15.14 -6.77 -7.24
C LEU A 55 -14.49 -6.18 -5.97
N ASN A 56 -13.16 -6.11 -5.92
CA ASN A 56 -12.43 -5.55 -4.78
C ASN A 56 -12.76 -4.06 -4.55
N LEU A 57 -12.77 -3.27 -5.63
CA LEU A 57 -13.08 -1.84 -5.57
C LEU A 57 -14.51 -1.58 -5.10
N THR A 58 -15.47 -2.41 -5.54
CA THR A 58 -16.87 -2.35 -5.09
C THR A 58 -16.98 -2.75 -3.62
N TYR A 59 -16.34 -3.84 -3.22
CA TYR A 59 -16.36 -4.31 -1.83
C TYR A 59 -15.82 -3.24 -0.86
N LEU A 60 -14.71 -2.60 -1.21
CA LEU A 60 -14.14 -1.51 -0.42
C LEU A 60 -15.04 -0.27 -0.39
N ALA A 61 -15.68 0.08 -1.51
CA ALA A 61 -16.62 1.21 -1.58
C ALA A 61 -17.84 1.01 -0.66
N VAL A 62 -18.46 -0.18 -0.68
CA VAL A 62 -19.61 -0.52 0.19
C VAL A 62 -19.25 -0.40 1.68
N ASN A 63 -17.98 -0.61 2.05
CA ASN A 63 -17.48 -0.48 3.42
C ASN A 63 -16.99 0.95 3.77
N ASN A 64 -17.31 1.95 2.94
CA ASN A 64 -16.87 3.35 3.03
C ASN A 64 -15.34 3.50 3.14
N ILE A 65 -14.61 2.71 2.33
CA ILE A 65 -13.15 2.75 2.21
C ILE A 65 -12.77 3.28 0.83
N ILE A 66 -12.13 4.44 0.81
CA ILE A 66 -11.56 5.04 -0.40
C ILE A 66 -10.25 4.33 -0.71
N VAL A 67 -10.03 3.97 -1.97
CA VAL A 67 -8.77 3.38 -2.44
C VAL A 67 -8.01 4.43 -3.24
N ILE A 68 -6.77 4.70 -2.83
CA ILE A 68 -5.85 5.58 -3.53
C ILE A 68 -4.62 4.79 -3.94
N THR A 69 -4.31 4.81 -5.24
CA THR A 69 -3.07 4.23 -5.76
C THR A 69 -2.13 5.33 -6.26
N PRO A 70 -0.80 5.17 -6.08
CA PRO A 70 0.16 6.15 -6.59
C PRO A 70 0.18 6.15 -8.13
N PRO A 71 0.63 7.23 -8.76
CA PRO A 71 0.94 7.23 -10.19
C PRO A 71 1.87 6.06 -10.54
N PRO A 72 1.78 5.50 -11.76
CA PRO A 72 2.68 4.45 -12.21
C PRO A 72 4.13 4.83 -11.95
N HIS A 73 4.89 3.88 -11.40
CA HIS A 73 6.31 4.04 -11.08
C HIS A 73 6.67 5.08 -10.00
N ALA A 74 5.69 5.74 -9.36
CA ALA A 74 5.91 6.62 -8.22
C ALA A 74 5.76 5.90 -6.86
N THR A 75 5.60 4.58 -6.85
CA THR A 75 5.45 3.77 -5.61
C THR A 75 6.57 4.05 -4.61
N HIS A 76 7.81 4.06 -5.07
CA HIS A 76 8.98 4.31 -4.21
C HIS A 76 9.03 5.74 -3.63
N LEU A 77 8.26 6.68 -4.18
CA LEU A 77 8.19 8.08 -3.73
C LEU A 77 7.02 8.33 -2.78
N LEU A 78 5.94 7.55 -2.88
CA LEU A 78 4.67 7.85 -2.23
C LEU A 78 4.16 6.74 -1.32
N GLN A 79 4.60 5.49 -1.50
CA GLN A 79 4.11 4.37 -0.72
C GLN A 79 4.77 4.32 0.66
N ALA A 80 3.98 4.56 1.69
CA ALA A 80 4.44 4.61 3.08
C ALA A 80 5.18 3.34 3.53
N ALA A 81 4.78 2.16 3.00
CA ALA A 81 5.46 0.90 3.28
C ALA A 81 6.89 0.86 2.71
N ASP A 82 7.10 1.34 1.49
CA ASP A 82 8.42 1.41 0.87
C ASP A 82 9.33 2.42 1.58
N LEU A 83 8.76 3.58 1.97
CA LEU A 83 9.50 4.66 2.62
C LEU A 83 9.86 4.37 4.07
N GLY A 84 8.96 3.72 4.82
CA GLY A 84 9.09 3.56 6.27
C GLY A 84 9.36 2.14 6.76
N ILE A 85 8.97 1.10 6.02
CA ILE A 85 8.89 -0.27 6.55
C ILE A 85 9.87 -1.21 5.86
N PHE A 86 9.89 -1.26 4.53
CA PHE A 86 10.66 -2.28 3.82
C PHE A 86 12.18 -2.09 3.89
N GLY A 87 12.66 -0.85 4.01
CA GLY A 87 14.07 -0.57 4.31
C GLY A 87 14.52 -1.19 5.64
N PRO A 88 13.92 -0.79 6.78
CA PRO A 88 14.18 -1.40 8.08
C PRO A 88 13.98 -2.92 8.10
N PHE A 89 12.93 -3.43 7.45
CA PHE A 89 12.69 -4.87 7.34
C PHE A 89 13.87 -5.61 6.71
N LYS A 90 14.39 -5.14 5.58
CA LYS A 90 15.56 -5.75 4.91
C LYS A 90 16.78 -5.74 5.82
N THR A 91 17.02 -4.66 6.55
CA THR A 91 18.12 -4.54 7.53
C THR A 91 17.98 -5.52 8.69
N HIS A 92 16.77 -5.67 9.24
CA HIS A 92 16.50 -6.65 10.31
C HIS A 92 16.62 -8.08 9.78
N MET A 93 16.14 -8.34 8.57
CA MET A 93 16.26 -9.65 7.92
C MET A 93 17.74 -10.03 7.73
N GLN A 94 18.59 -9.10 7.27
CA GLN A 94 20.02 -9.32 7.13
C GLN A 94 20.70 -9.59 8.48
N THR A 95 20.37 -8.79 9.50
CA THR A 95 20.93 -8.95 10.85
C THR A 95 20.53 -10.29 11.48
N LEU A 96 19.25 -10.66 11.43
CA LEU A 96 18.75 -11.89 12.03
C LEU A 96 19.21 -13.16 11.29
N ARG A 97 19.48 -13.05 9.98
CA ARG A 97 20.03 -14.14 9.17
C ARG A 97 21.55 -14.22 9.22
N CYS A 98 22.22 -13.30 9.92
CA CYS A 98 23.68 -13.30 10.01
C CYS A 98 24.15 -14.65 10.59
N ASN A 99 25.06 -15.31 9.87
CA ASN A 99 25.63 -16.64 10.18
C ASN A 99 24.72 -17.86 9.90
N HIS A 100 23.62 -17.69 9.18
CA HIS A 100 22.75 -18.78 8.77
C HIS A 100 22.92 -19.09 7.27
N VAL A 101 23.32 -20.34 6.95
CA VAL A 101 23.72 -20.75 5.58
C VAL A 101 22.71 -21.74 4.94
N HIS A 102 21.88 -22.42 5.73
CA HIS A 102 20.93 -23.44 5.26
C HIS A 102 19.60 -23.39 6.04
N ASP A 103 18.78 -22.39 5.73
CA ASP A 103 17.51 -22.16 6.40
C ASP A 103 16.38 -22.98 5.76
N SER A 104 15.59 -23.68 6.57
CA SER A 104 14.31 -24.22 6.12
C SER A 104 13.32 -23.07 5.84
N GLN A 105 12.27 -23.35 5.07
CA GLN A 105 11.26 -22.34 4.77
C GLN A 105 10.57 -21.82 6.05
N GLU A 106 10.30 -22.71 7.01
CA GLU A 106 9.69 -22.37 8.31
C GLU A 106 10.59 -21.42 9.10
N PHE A 107 11.90 -21.65 9.07
CA PHE A 107 12.87 -20.79 9.73
C PHE A 107 12.90 -19.40 9.07
N LEU A 108 12.92 -19.34 7.73
CA LEU A 108 12.86 -18.07 7.00
C LEU A 108 11.58 -17.29 7.30
N ILE A 109 10.43 -17.97 7.39
CA ILE A 109 9.15 -17.37 7.78
C ILE A 109 9.24 -16.82 9.21
N GLY A 110 9.79 -17.59 10.16
CA GLY A 110 9.95 -17.15 11.55
C GLY A 110 10.83 -15.90 11.68
N ILE A 111 11.93 -15.84 10.92
CA ILE A 111 12.78 -14.64 10.86
C ILE A 111 12.04 -13.49 10.19
N ALA A 112 11.37 -13.72 9.06
CA ALA A 112 10.64 -12.67 8.36
C ALA A 112 9.56 -12.04 9.25
N LEU A 113 8.82 -12.85 10.02
CA LEU A 113 7.86 -12.35 11.00
C LEU A 113 8.52 -11.50 12.08
N SER A 114 9.69 -11.93 12.57
CA SER A 114 10.45 -11.21 13.60
C SER A 114 11.03 -9.88 13.07
N ALA A 115 11.53 -9.87 11.84
CA ALA A 115 12.01 -8.68 11.15
C ALA A 115 10.86 -7.70 10.83
N MET A 116 9.72 -8.20 10.36
CA MET A 116 8.54 -7.36 10.08
C MET A 116 8.00 -6.69 11.35
N ARG A 117 7.96 -7.42 12.48
CA ARG A 117 7.57 -6.84 13.77
C ARG A 117 8.50 -5.73 14.24
N GLN A 118 9.81 -5.87 14.01
CA GLN A 118 10.79 -4.82 14.33
C GLN A 118 10.70 -3.62 13.37
N ALA A 119 10.38 -3.86 12.10
CA ALA A 119 10.20 -2.81 11.11
C ALA A 119 8.90 -2.02 11.32
N THR A 120 7.83 -2.69 11.76
CA THR A 120 6.47 -2.11 11.88
C THR A 120 6.25 -1.45 13.24
N THR A 121 7.14 -0.53 13.61
CA THR A 121 6.96 0.31 14.81
C THR A 121 6.08 1.52 14.49
N ALA A 122 5.42 2.08 15.50
CA ALA A 122 4.63 3.30 15.33
C ALA A 122 5.45 4.47 14.76
N ILE A 123 6.74 4.54 15.12
CA ILE A 123 7.68 5.56 14.61
C ILE A 123 7.91 5.38 13.11
N ASN A 124 8.22 4.15 12.66
CA ASN A 124 8.47 3.86 11.26
C ASN A 124 7.21 4.01 10.40
N VAL A 125 6.06 3.56 10.91
CA VAL A 125 4.76 3.74 10.25
C VAL A 125 4.47 5.23 10.05
N ARG A 126 4.58 6.03 11.11
CA ARG A 126 4.37 7.48 11.06
C ARG A 126 5.37 8.16 10.12
N ALA A 127 6.65 7.82 10.20
CA ALA A 127 7.69 8.36 9.33
C ALA A 127 7.42 8.03 7.86
N GLY A 128 6.98 6.81 7.53
CA GLY A 128 6.62 6.42 6.17
C GLY A 128 5.45 7.24 5.62
N PHE A 129 4.41 7.47 6.42
CA PHE A 129 3.29 8.33 6.02
C PHE A 129 3.71 9.79 5.83
N LEU A 130 4.54 10.32 6.73
CA LEU A 130 5.04 11.70 6.65
C LEU A 130 6.04 11.95 5.52
N ALA A 131 6.84 10.94 5.16
CA ALA A 131 7.81 11.02 4.08
C ALA A 131 7.13 10.98 2.69
N GLY A 132 5.93 10.43 2.60
CA GLY A 132 5.14 10.42 1.37
C GLY A 132 4.40 11.75 1.17
N ALA A 133 3.10 11.67 0.92
CA ALA A 133 2.25 12.82 0.63
C ALA A 133 1.39 13.29 1.81
N LEU A 134 1.71 12.92 3.05
CA LEU A 134 0.95 13.35 4.23
C LEU A 134 1.79 14.25 5.13
N LYS A 135 1.14 15.23 5.75
CA LYS A 135 1.66 16.00 6.88
C LYS A 135 0.69 15.94 8.04
N GLU A 136 1.20 16.11 9.24
CA GLU A 136 0.35 16.25 10.42
C GLU A 136 -0.04 17.71 10.64
N ILE A 137 -1.33 17.93 10.91
CA ILE A 137 -1.88 19.22 11.28
C ILE A 137 -2.82 19.05 12.47
N GLU A 138 -3.02 20.13 13.22
CA GLU A 138 -4.10 20.20 14.20
C GLU A 138 -5.36 20.72 13.52
N ASN A 139 -6.48 20.01 13.67
CA ASN A 139 -7.75 20.46 13.13
C ASN A 139 -8.42 21.48 14.07
N ASN A 140 -9.50 22.12 13.62
CA ASN A 140 -10.25 23.11 14.40
C ASN A 140 -10.80 22.59 15.75
N LYS A 141 -10.77 21.29 16.00
CA LYS A 141 -11.22 20.65 17.25
C LYS A 141 -10.04 20.31 18.19
N GLY A 142 -8.81 20.67 17.84
CA GLY A 142 -7.61 20.37 18.61
C GLY A 142 -7.06 18.96 18.42
N ASN A 143 -7.55 18.21 17.42
CA ASN A 143 -7.08 16.85 17.16
C ASN A 143 -5.97 16.86 16.11
N LEU A 144 -4.91 16.09 16.34
CA LEU A 144 -3.91 15.78 15.31
C LEU A 144 -4.52 14.92 14.21
N VAL A 145 -4.45 15.41 12.98
CA VAL A 145 -4.95 14.73 11.77
C VAL A 145 -3.90 14.76 10.67
N ALA A 146 -3.94 13.77 9.79
CA ALA A 146 -3.13 13.79 8.57
C ALA A 146 -3.83 14.62 7.49
N GLN A 147 -3.09 15.51 6.83
CA GLN A 147 -3.50 16.28 5.67
C GLN A 147 -2.64 15.89 4.47
N PHE A 148 -3.27 15.69 3.32
CA PHE A 148 -2.54 15.51 2.07
C PHE A 148 -1.80 16.77 1.65
N VAL A 149 -0.56 16.60 1.20
CA VAL A 149 0.31 17.64 0.66
C VAL A 149 0.29 17.51 -0.86
N GLN A 150 -0.45 18.40 -1.51
CA GLN A 150 -0.63 18.37 -2.96
C GLN A 150 0.71 18.58 -3.69
N GLU A 151 1.56 19.45 -3.14
CA GLU A 151 2.87 19.80 -3.67
C GLU A 151 3.82 18.60 -3.70
N SER A 152 3.73 17.69 -2.72
CA SER A 152 4.52 16.45 -2.68
C SER A 152 4.09 15.48 -3.80
N ILE A 153 2.80 15.45 -4.13
CA ILE A 153 2.28 14.62 -5.22
C ILE A 153 2.71 15.20 -6.57
N GLU A 154 2.61 16.51 -6.74
CA GLU A 154 3.07 17.21 -7.95
C GLU A 154 4.57 17.04 -8.16
N ALA A 155 5.37 17.12 -7.09
CA ALA A 155 6.80 16.85 -7.14
C ALA A 155 7.10 15.38 -7.49
N ALA A 156 6.34 14.43 -6.93
CA ALA A 156 6.49 13.01 -7.25
C ALA A 156 6.09 12.69 -8.71
N ILE A 157 5.02 13.31 -9.21
CA ILE A 157 4.61 13.22 -10.62
C ILE A 157 5.71 13.79 -11.51
N LYS A 158 6.21 14.99 -11.20
CA LYS A 158 7.29 15.61 -11.95
C LYS A 158 8.57 14.78 -11.93
N THR A 159 8.91 14.19 -10.79
CA THR A 159 10.09 13.30 -10.66
C THR A 159 9.91 12.05 -11.52
N ALA A 160 8.71 11.45 -11.51
CA ALA A 160 8.39 10.34 -12.41
C ALA A 160 8.39 10.75 -13.90
N GLU A 161 8.04 12.00 -14.24
CA GLU A 161 8.17 12.56 -15.59
C GLU A 161 9.63 12.76 -15.99
N ASP A 162 10.44 13.36 -15.12
CA ASP A 162 11.85 13.68 -15.33
C ASP A 162 12.72 12.41 -15.42
N ASP A 163 12.37 11.35 -14.69
CA ASP A 163 12.98 10.01 -14.82
C ASP A 163 12.62 9.31 -16.15
N GLY A 164 11.87 9.98 -17.04
CA GLY A 164 11.48 9.48 -18.37
C GLY A 164 10.37 8.43 -18.31
N ILE A 165 9.65 8.33 -17.19
CA ILE A 165 8.69 7.25 -16.95
C ILE A 165 7.28 7.64 -17.43
N LEU A 166 7.00 8.94 -17.55
CA LEU A 166 5.70 9.46 -18.01
C LEU A 166 5.71 10.02 -19.45
N LEU A 167 6.83 9.96 -20.21
CA LEU A 167 6.85 10.31 -21.64
C LEU A 167 7.54 9.28 -22.56
N LYS A 168 6.68 8.63 -23.37
CA LYS A 168 6.85 7.96 -24.67
C LYS A 168 7.74 6.71 -24.71
N GLU A 169 7.04 5.57 -24.82
CA GLU A 169 7.44 4.33 -25.46
C GLU A 169 8.66 4.49 -26.39
N ALA A 170 9.83 4.05 -25.93
CA ALA A 170 10.87 3.61 -26.85
C ALA A 170 10.29 2.43 -27.65
N PRO A 171 10.56 2.30 -28.96
CA PRO A 171 9.97 1.26 -29.81
C PRO A 171 10.61 -0.09 -29.48
N THR A 172 10.26 -0.64 -28.31
CA THR A 172 10.55 -2.01 -27.94
C THR A 172 9.35 -2.81 -28.40
N ARG A 173 9.61 -3.79 -29.27
CA ARG A 173 8.64 -4.70 -29.90
C ARG A 173 7.39 -4.90 -29.02
N ILE A 174 6.26 -4.27 -29.40
CA ILE A 174 5.01 -4.34 -28.65
C ILE A 174 4.52 -5.79 -28.70
N THR A 175 4.69 -6.52 -27.60
CA THR A 175 4.20 -7.90 -27.47
C THR A 175 2.87 -7.98 -26.73
N ASN A 176 2.40 -6.90 -26.07
CA ASN A 176 1.08 -6.84 -25.45
C ASN A 176 0.63 -5.36 -25.26
N PHE A 177 -0.55 -5.01 -25.79
CA PHE A 177 -1.25 -3.78 -25.40
C PHE A 177 -1.62 -3.88 -23.91
N ARG A 178 -0.92 -3.15 -23.04
CA ARG A 178 -1.29 -3.03 -21.63
C ARG A 178 -2.30 -1.90 -21.50
N ALA A 179 -3.45 -2.17 -20.90
CA ALA A 179 -4.36 -1.11 -20.46
C ALA A 179 -3.62 -0.19 -19.48
N PRO A 180 -3.87 1.13 -19.49
CA PRO A 180 -3.25 2.04 -18.52
C PRO A 180 -3.66 1.64 -17.10
N ASP A 181 -2.67 1.55 -16.21
CA ASP A 181 -2.93 1.18 -14.81
C ASP A 181 -3.66 2.34 -14.10
N PRO A 182 -4.79 2.07 -13.41
CA PRO A 182 -5.56 3.11 -12.74
C PRO A 182 -4.76 3.69 -11.56
N TRP A 183 -4.71 5.02 -11.48
CA TRP A 183 -4.05 5.76 -10.40
C TRP A 183 -4.95 6.84 -9.80
N GLY A 184 -4.68 7.26 -8.56
CA GLY A 184 -5.51 8.21 -7.82
C GLY A 184 -6.69 7.53 -7.11
N PHE A 185 -7.86 8.17 -7.04
CA PHE A 185 -9.06 7.63 -6.39
C PHE A 185 -9.72 6.56 -7.27
N VAL A 186 -9.20 5.34 -7.22
CA VAL A 186 -9.51 4.28 -8.18
C VAL A 186 -10.88 3.63 -8.02
N ASN A 187 -11.54 3.75 -6.87
CA ASN A 187 -12.92 3.29 -6.67
C ASN A 187 -13.96 4.42 -6.68
N TYR A 188 -13.66 5.58 -7.28
CA TYR A 188 -14.56 6.74 -7.30
C TYR A 188 -15.95 6.42 -7.83
N ASP A 189 -16.04 5.74 -8.99
CA ASP A 189 -17.32 5.43 -9.63
C ASP A 189 -18.18 4.51 -8.77
N GLN A 190 -17.56 3.48 -8.17
CA GLN A 190 -18.24 2.59 -7.23
C GLN A 190 -18.70 3.37 -6.00
N PHE A 191 -17.88 4.28 -5.48
CA PHE A 191 -18.19 5.08 -4.30
C PHE A 191 -19.36 6.04 -4.53
N MET A 192 -19.41 6.69 -5.69
CA MET A 192 -20.49 7.61 -6.05
C MET A 192 -21.80 6.87 -6.31
N GLY A 193 -21.74 5.60 -6.76
CA GLY A 193 -22.93 4.76 -6.91
C GLY A 193 -23.64 4.39 -5.60
N PHE A 194 -23.00 4.57 -4.45
CA PHE A 194 -23.55 4.26 -3.12
C PHE A 194 -23.86 5.50 -2.25
N MET A 195 -23.61 6.72 -2.76
CA MET A 195 -23.87 7.99 -2.07
C MET A 195 -25.26 8.54 -2.43
#